data_AF-A0A344TE27-F1
#
_entry.id   AF-A0A344TE27-F1
#
_cell.length_a   1.000
_cell.length_b   1.000
_cell.length_c   1.000
_cell.angle_alpha   90.00
_cell.angle_beta   90.00
_cell.angle_gamma   90.00
#
_symmetry.space_group_name_H-M   'P 1'
#
loop_
_entity.id
_entity.type
_entity.pdbx_description
1 polymer ?
#
loop_
_entity_poly.entity_id
_entity_poly.type
_entity_poly.pdbx_seq_one_letter_code
_entity_poly.pdbx_strand_id
1 'polypeptide(L)'
;MKIAYYLNQGRQKNLYCQIIDDTERVSFSLGQTIVEEEWDSSKNGSPHTESYFTMLTNLNQYLLTKYNELKITETQGALKKLKTNIKTLIDGAGIESISNKIGKKAPHQTMIPTVSQCELAFQRYSGLKKGEFRTIEKDRKVYFRTSDNRLYTIDTYQGLTNRLSSYVENRSYEQLSQMTDETIWSATFEGIKVEKQSLLAKLQQELEIFRQHLPLEEVSKINHLDPQKFLDNFNSFKTSYQGIKFCTSSACSLDRSILFPLVVLSLINCFNPAIFYEYYCAIEFSGEEWEGIVTDENEGEHPTVFFVKTVEQY
;
A
#
# COMPACT_ATOMS: atom_id res chain seq x y z
N MET A 1 5.00 -19.81 11.59
CA MET A 1 4.58 -20.50 10.35
C MET A 1 5.59 -20.23 9.25
N LYS A 2 5.90 -21.24 8.43
CA LYS A 2 6.70 -21.13 7.19
C LYS A 2 5.86 -21.63 6.01
N ILE A 3 5.93 -20.92 4.89
CA ILE A 3 5.28 -21.30 3.62
C ILE A 3 6.38 -21.59 2.60
N ALA A 4 6.22 -22.62 1.78
CA ALA A 4 7.11 -22.98 0.68
C ALA A 4 6.31 -23.51 -0.51
N TYR A 5 6.82 -23.31 -1.73
CA TYR A 5 6.19 -23.74 -2.97
C TYR A 5 7.10 -24.71 -3.72
N TYR A 6 6.51 -25.72 -4.37
CA TYR A 6 7.28 -26.76 -5.08
C TYR A 6 6.47 -27.38 -6.21
N LEU A 7 7.18 -27.91 -7.21
CA LEU A 7 6.61 -28.72 -8.28
C LEU A 7 6.60 -30.20 -7.91
N ASN A 8 5.57 -30.91 -8.34
CA ASN A 8 5.31 -32.32 -8.08
C ASN A 8 5.12 -33.04 -9.42
N GLN A 9 6.24 -33.39 -10.07
CA GLN A 9 6.27 -33.80 -11.49
C GLN A 9 5.49 -35.09 -11.80
N GLY A 10 5.06 -35.86 -10.80
CA GLY A 10 4.18 -37.01 -10.99
C GLY A 10 2.70 -36.68 -11.25
N ARG A 11 2.32 -35.40 -11.48
CA ARG A 11 0.91 -34.96 -11.60
C ARG A 11 0.77 -33.79 -12.57
N GLN A 12 -0.29 -33.79 -13.40
CA GLN A 12 -0.59 -32.68 -14.32
C GLN A 12 -0.66 -31.32 -13.63
N LYS A 13 -1.44 -31.18 -12.55
CA LYS A 13 -1.49 -29.97 -11.70
C LYS A 13 -0.33 -30.01 -10.71
N ASN A 14 0.89 -29.77 -11.21
CA ASN A 14 2.15 -30.00 -10.51
C ASN A 14 2.51 -28.95 -9.45
N LEU A 15 1.91 -27.76 -9.44
CA LEU A 15 2.22 -26.73 -8.42
C LEU A 15 1.56 -27.06 -7.07
N TYR A 16 2.36 -27.07 -6.00
CA TYR A 16 1.93 -27.34 -4.62
C TYR A 16 2.41 -26.26 -3.64
N CYS A 17 1.55 -25.96 -2.67
CA CYS A 17 1.89 -25.19 -1.48
C CYS A 17 2.14 -26.13 -0.30
N GLN A 18 3.10 -25.76 0.54
CA GLN A 18 3.46 -26.43 1.77
C GLN A 18 3.52 -25.43 2.91
N ILE A 19 2.87 -25.74 4.02
CA ILE A 19 2.87 -24.92 5.22
C ILE A 19 3.34 -25.77 6.40
N ILE A 20 4.27 -25.23 7.19
CA ILE A 20 4.84 -25.85 8.38
C ILE A 20 4.68 -24.88 9.56
N ASP A 21 4.16 -25.36 10.68
CA ASP A 21 4.26 -24.70 11.98
C ASP A 21 4.64 -25.74 13.03
N ASP A 22 5.79 -25.53 13.68
CA ASP A 22 6.44 -26.45 14.60
C ASP A 22 6.50 -27.90 14.08
N THR A 23 5.65 -28.80 14.59
CA THR A 23 5.57 -30.21 14.19
C THR A 23 4.44 -30.52 13.21
N GLU A 24 3.49 -29.61 12.99
CA GLU A 24 2.41 -29.80 12.02
C GLU A 24 2.82 -29.33 10.62
N ARG A 25 2.58 -30.20 9.63
CA ARG A 25 2.89 -29.95 8.22
C ARG A 25 1.68 -30.25 7.35
N VAL A 26 1.29 -29.30 6.51
CA VAL A 26 0.20 -29.47 5.53
C VAL A 26 0.68 -29.12 4.12
N SER A 27 0.45 -30.04 3.16
CA SER A 27 0.62 -29.77 1.73
C SER A 27 -0.72 -29.89 1.00
N PHE A 28 -0.90 -29.07 -0.04
CA PHE A 28 -2.03 -29.11 -0.97
C PHE A 28 -1.59 -28.63 -2.37
N SER A 29 -2.24 -29.15 -3.42
CA SER A 29 -2.03 -28.63 -4.78
C SER A 29 -2.66 -27.25 -4.89
N LEU A 30 -2.03 -26.37 -5.67
CA LEU A 30 -2.56 -25.07 -6.07
C LEU A 30 -3.41 -25.15 -7.35
N GLY A 31 -3.64 -26.35 -7.88
CA GLY A 31 -4.58 -26.60 -8.96
C GLY A 31 -4.10 -26.16 -10.35
N GLN A 32 -2.83 -25.79 -10.49
CA GLN A 32 -2.22 -25.22 -11.70
C GLN A 32 -1.02 -26.06 -12.17
N THR A 33 -0.62 -25.86 -13.42
CA THR A 33 0.54 -26.51 -14.06
C THR A 33 1.58 -25.46 -14.39
N ILE A 34 2.85 -25.74 -14.07
CA ILE A 34 4.01 -24.87 -14.33
C ILE A 34 5.06 -25.69 -15.09
N VAL A 35 5.69 -25.07 -16.09
CA VAL A 35 6.81 -25.64 -16.85
C VAL A 35 8.06 -25.67 -15.96
N GLU A 36 8.80 -26.79 -15.93
CA GLU A 36 9.91 -26.98 -14.96
C GLU A 36 11.06 -26.00 -15.22
N GLU A 37 11.34 -25.73 -16.50
CA GLU A 37 12.31 -24.77 -17.00
C GLU A 37 11.98 -23.31 -16.62
N GLU A 38 10.73 -23.01 -16.26
CA GLU A 38 10.28 -21.68 -15.83
C GLU A 38 10.30 -21.49 -14.30
N TRP A 39 10.67 -22.51 -13.51
CA TRP A 39 10.53 -22.51 -12.04
C TRP A 39 11.86 -22.33 -11.28
N ASP A 40 12.06 -21.14 -10.70
CA ASP A 40 13.19 -20.88 -9.83
C ASP A 40 12.90 -21.35 -8.39
N SER A 41 13.36 -22.56 -8.09
CA SER A 41 13.24 -23.18 -6.76
C SER A 41 13.99 -22.43 -5.65
N SER A 42 14.98 -21.59 -5.98
CA SER A 42 15.66 -20.73 -4.99
C SER A 42 14.83 -19.49 -4.62
N LYS A 43 13.98 -19.02 -5.54
CA LYS A 43 13.07 -17.87 -5.34
C LYS A 43 11.63 -18.27 -4.99
N ASN A 44 11.30 -19.57 -5.02
CA ASN A 44 9.93 -20.10 -4.85
C ASN A 44 8.91 -19.53 -5.87
N GLY A 45 9.32 -19.28 -7.11
CA GLY A 45 8.46 -18.69 -8.14
C GLY A 45 9.09 -18.70 -9.53
N SER A 46 8.34 -18.26 -10.54
CA SER A 46 8.90 -18.05 -11.89
C SER A 46 9.57 -16.68 -12.02
N PRO A 47 10.80 -16.59 -12.56
CA PRO A 47 11.50 -15.31 -12.74
C PRO A 47 11.05 -14.52 -13.98
N HIS A 48 10.21 -15.10 -14.85
CA HIS A 48 9.84 -14.51 -16.15
C HIS A 48 8.37 -14.09 -16.27
N THR A 49 7.57 -14.26 -15.21
CA THR A 49 6.15 -13.88 -15.19
C THR A 49 5.76 -13.19 -13.89
N GLU A 50 5.80 -11.85 -13.89
CA GLU A 50 5.46 -10.99 -12.73
C GLU A 50 4.09 -11.32 -12.10
N SER A 51 3.14 -11.74 -12.94
CA SER A 51 1.82 -12.24 -12.54
C SER A 51 1.91 -13.37 -11.51
N TYR A 52 2.73 -14.42 -11.74
CA TYR A 52 2.79 -15.59 -10.86
C TYR A 52 3.47 -15.27 -9.52
N PHE A 53 4.53 -14.46 -9.53
CA PHE A 53 5.14 -13.97 -8.29
C PHE A 53 4.14 -13.18 -7.44
N THR A 54 3.30 -12.37 -8.09
CA THR A 54 2.21 -11.63 -7.45
C THR A 54 1.15 -12.59 -6.87
N MET A 55 0.69 -13.60 -7.61
CA MET A 55 -0.30 -14.57 -7.09
C MET A 55 0.20 -15.32 -5.84
N LEU A 56 1.47 -15.74 -5.84
CA LEU A 56 2.09 -16.45 -4.71
C LEU A 56 2.33 -15.52 -3.50
N THR A 57 2.64 -14.25 -3.74
CA THR A 57 2.76 -13.22 -2.69
C THR A 57 1.42 -12.93 -2.03
N ASN A 58 0.36 -12.73 -2.82
CA ASN A 58 -0.99 -12.49 -2.32
C ASN A 58 -1.52 -13.70 -1.52
N LEU A 59 -1.19 -14.92 -1.97
CA LEU A 59 -1.47 -16.13 -1.22
C LEU A 59 -0.71 -16.19 0.11
N ASN A 60 0.57 -15.84 0.15
CA ASN A 60 1.35 -15.80 1.40
C ASN A 60 0.70 -14.87 2.44
N GLN A 61 0.30 -13.66 2.01
CA GLN A 61 -0.33 -12.66 2.87
C GLN A 61 -1.68 -13.18 3.42
N TYR A 62 -2.55 -13.71 2.57
CA TYR A 62 -3.82 -14.29 3.02
C TYR A 62 -3.65 -15.49 3.96
N LEU A 63 -2.69 -16.37 3.66
CA LEU A 63 -2.35 -17.51 4.53
C LEU A 63 -1.90 -17.02 5.92
N LEU A 64 -1.07 -15.98 5.99
CA LEU A 64 -0.64 -15.38 7.26
C LEU A 64 -1.81 -14.76 8.02
N THR A 65 -2.63 -13.93 7.36
CA THR A 65 -3.80 -13.28 7.99
C THR A 65 -4.79 -14.31 8.52
N LYS A 66 -5.23 -15.27 7.69
CA LYS A 66 -6.18 -16.31 8.12
C LYS A 66 -5.59 -17.30 9.11
N TYR A 67 -4.28 -17.54 9.09
CA TYR A 67 -3.64 -18.34 10.12
C TYR A 67 -3.66 -17.63 11.48
N ASN A 68 -3.37 -16.32 11.51
CA ASN A 68 -3.39 -15.53 12.74
C ASN A 68 -4.81 -15.42 13.32
N GLU A 69 -5.83 -15.15 12.49
CA GLU A 69 -7.25 -15.20 12.91
C GLU A 69 -7.63 -16.54 13.54
N LEU A 70 -7.23 -17.66 12.91
CA LEU A 70 -7.49 -19.00 13.42
C LEU A 70 -6.72 -19.30 14.71
N LYS A 71 -5.49 -18.78 14.89
CA LYS A 71 -4.70 -18.99 16.12
C LYS A 71 -5.18 -18.13 17.30
N ILE A 72 -5.88 -17.02 17.04
CA ILE A 72 -6.57 -16.21 18.08
C ILE A 72 -7.83 -16.95 18.59
N THR A 73 -8.53 -17.67 17.70
CA THR A 73 -9.80 -18.33 18.03
C THR A 73 -9.65 -19.80 18.46
N GLU A 74 -8.64 -20.52 17.97
CA GLU A 74 -8.45 -21.96 18.23
C GLU A 74 -6.98 -22.35 18.40
N THR A 75 -6.63 -22.90 19.56
CA THR A 75 -5.25 -23.27 19.93
C THR A 75 -4.75 -24.59 19.35
N GLN A 76 -5.61 -25.40 18.72
CA GLN A 76 -5.23 -26.67 18.08
C GLN A 76 -5.93 -26.86 16.73
N GLY A 77 -5.20 -27.41 15.74
CA GLY A 77 -5.76 -27.76 14.42
C GLY A 77 -5.90 -26.60 13.42
N ALA A 78 -5.47 -25.38 13.76
CA ALA A 78 -5.54 -24.20 12.89
C ALA A 78 -4.96 -24.44 11.48
N LEU A 79 -3.83 -25.17 11.33
CA LEU A 79 -3.27 -25.52 10.03
C LEU A 79 -4.17 -26.46 9.21
N LYS A 80 -4.89 -27.39 9.87
CA LYS A 80 -5.83 -28.30 9.21
C LYS A 80 -7.08 -27.56 8.75
N LYS A 81 -7.59 -26.60 9.53
CA LYS A 81 -8.68 -25.70 9.08
C LYS A 81 -8.23 -24.77 7.96
N LEU A 82 -7.07 -24.13 8.06
CA LEU A 82 -6.50 -23.30 7.00
C LEU A 82 -6.37 -24.09 5.68
N LYS A 83 -5.85 -25.33 5.74
CA LYS A 83 -5.78 -26.25 4.60
C LYS A 83 -7.16 -26.52 3.97
N THR A 84 -8.18 -26.76 4.79
CA THR A 84 -9.55 -27.00 4.31
C THR A 84 -10.14 -25.75 3.67
N ASN A 85 -10.05 -24.60 4.34
CA ASN A 85 -10.54 -23.32 3.83
C ASN A 85 -9.89 -22.98 2.47
N ILE A 86 -8.57 -23.11 2.36
CA ILE A 86 -7.84 -22.89 1.11
C ILE A 86 -8.23 -23.90 0.03
N LYS A 87 -8.40 -25.18 0.36
CA LYS A 87 -8.92 -26.18 -0.59
C LYS A 87 -10.29 -25.81 -1.15
N THR A 88 -11.21 -25.34 -0.30
CA THR A 88 -12.55 -24.88 -0.72
C THR A 88 -12.48 -23.58 -1.52
N LEU A 89 -11.49 -22.72 -1.26
CA LEU A 89 -11.27 -21.50 -2.05
C LEU A 89 -10.76 -21.81 -3.46
N ILE A 90 -9.85 -22.78 -3.63
CA ILE A 90 -9.21 -23.12 -4.92
C ILE A 90 -9.92 -24.22 -5.73
N ASP A 91 -11.04 -24.77 -5.22
CA ASP A 91 -11.69 -25.89 -5.90
C ASP A 91 -12.27 -25.47 -7.27
N GLY A 92 -12.22 -26.38 -8.23
CA GLY A 92 -12.46 -26.12 -9.66
C GLY A 92 -11.36 -25.27 -10.34
N ALA A 93 -11.07 -24.07 -9.82
CA ALA A 93 -10.40 -22.99 -10.55
C ALA A 93 -8.98 -22.61 -10.06
N GLY A 94 -8.37 -23.36 -9.14
CA GLY A 94 -6.93 -23.25 -8.80
C GLY A 94 -6.51 -21.90 -8.18
N ILE A 95 -5.21 -21.59 -8.23
CA ILE A 95 -4.66 -20.34 -7.66
C ILE A 95 -5.09 -19.06 -8.41
N GLU A 96 -5.55 -19.17 -9.66
CA GLU A 96 -6.21 -18.06 -10.34
C GLU A 96 -7.51 -17.66 -9.62
N SER A 97 -8.23 -18.61 -9.02
CA SER A 97 -9.38 -18.29 -8.15
C SER A 97 -8.99 -17.67 -6.80
N ILE A 98 -7.74 -17.86 -6.35
CA ILE A 98 -7.14 -17.07 -5.26
C ILE A 98 -7.01 -15.62 -5.72
N SER A 99 -6.49 -15.39 -6.93
CA SER A 99 -6.43 -14.05 -7.53
C SER A 99 -7.81 -13.45 -7.86
N ASN A 100 -8.89 -14.23 -7.83
CA ASN A 100 -10.27 -13.75 -7.98
C ASN A 100 -11.09 -13.72 -6.66
N LYS A 101 -10.52 -14.14 -5.53
CA LYS A 101 -11.19 -14.16 -4.20
C LYS A 101 -10.41 -13.37 -3.14
N ILE A 102 -9.08 -13.47 -3.17
CA ILE A 102 -8.15 -12.55 -2.47
C ILE A 102 -8.01 -11.29 -3.33
N GLY A 103 -7.84 -11.45 -4.65
CA GLY A 103 -8.07 -10.39 -5.64
C GLY A 103 -9.56 -10.22 -6.00
N LYS A 104 -10.44 -10.23 -4.99
CA LYS A 104 -11.49 -9.21 -4.93
C LYS A 104 -10.88 -7.95 -4.30
N LYS A 105 -9.86 -7.30 -4.91
CA LYS A 105 -10.08 -6.28 -5.97
C LYS A 105 -11.57 -6.08 -6.27
N ALA A 106 -12.15 -5.04 -5.67
CA ALA A 106 -13.51 -4.61 -5.95
C ALA A 106 -13.68 -4.42 -7.47
N PRO A 107 -14.38 -5.37 -8.08
CA PRO A 107 -14.89 -5.46 -10.44
C PRO A 107 -15.64 -4.26 -11.02
N HIS A 108 -15.90 -3.24 -10.19
CA HIS A 108 -16.57 -1.97 -10.51
C HIS A 108 -15.95 -0.89 -9.58
N GLN A 109 -15.48 0.29 -10.04
CA GLN A 109 -15.43 0.82 -11.40
C GLN A 109 -14.04 1.36 -11.79
N THR A 110 -13.79 1.32 -13.09
CA THR A 110 -12.59 1.71 -13.85
C THR A 110 -12.29 3.23 -13.91
N MET A 111 -12.76 4.04 -12.96
CA MET A 111 -12.53 5.50 -12.95
C MET A 111 -12.30 6.05 -11.55
N ILE A 112 -11.67 7.23 -11.46
CA ILE A 112 -11.73 8.09 -10.27
C ILE A 112 -13.20 8.51 -10.08
N PRO A 113 -13.79 8.38 -8.88
CA PRO A 113 -15.19 8.77 -8.66
C PRO A 113 -15.47 10.20 -9.06
N THR A 114 -16.61 10.44 -9.72
CA THR A 114 -17.04 11.80 -10.05
C THR A 114 -17.52 12.54 -8.80
N VAL A 115 -17.51 13.87 -8.85
CA VAL A 115 -18.07 14.73 -7.80
C VAL A 115 -19.53 14.36 -7.48
N SER A 116 -20.32 13.94 -8.48
CA SER A 116 -21.71 13.49 -8.27
C SER A 116 -21.81 12.14 -7.54
N GLN A 117 -20.90 11.20 -7.77
CA GLN A 117 -20.83 9.95 -7.00
C GLN A 117 -20.42 10.23 -5.54
N CYS A 118 -19.47 11.15 -5.34
CA CYS A 118 -19.08 11.65 -4.02
C CYS A 118 -20.25 12.34 -3.29
N GLU A 119 -21.05 13.16 -3.97
CA GLU A 119 -22.26 13.76 -3.40
C GLU A 119 -23.28 12.72 -2.95
N LEU A 120 -23.57 11.70 -3.77
CA LEU A 120 -24.50 10.62 -3.43
C LEU A 120 -24.03 9.80 -2.21
N ALA A 121 -22.73 9.51 -2.16
CA ALA A 121 -22.12 8.83 -1.01
C ALA A 121 -22.23 9.68 0.27
N PHE A 122 -21.94 10.99 0.20
CA PHE A 122 -22.09 11.89 1.35
C PHE A 122 -23.55 12.08 1.81
N GLN A 123 -24.52 12.06 0.89
CA GLN A 123 -25.96 12.06 1.24
C GLN A 123 -26.35 10.82 2.04
N ARG A 124 -25.85 9.64 1.65
CA ARG A 124 -26.08 8.36 2.37
C ARG A 124 -25.46 8.36 3.77
N TYR A 125 -24.25 8.92 3.91
CA TYR A 125 -23.56 9.08 5.20
C TYR A 125 -24.25 10.07 6.14
N SER A 126 -24.54 11.28 5.66
CA SER A 126 -25.01 12.38 6.50
C SER A 126 -26.53 12.42 6.71
N GLY A 127 -27.30 11.70 5.88
CA GLY A 127 -28.75 11.81 5.80
C GLY A 127 -29.27 13.12 5.19
N LEU A 128 -28.37 14.04 4.81
CA LEU A 128 -28.70 15.34 4.23
C LEU A 128 -29.05 15.24 2.75
N LYS A 129 -29.84 16.18 2.25
CA LYS A 129 -30.26 16.28 0.84
C LYS A 129 -29.46 17.35 0.11
N LYS A 130 -29.49 17.30 -1.23
CA LYS A 130 -28.85 18.31 -2.08
C LYS A 130 -29.43 19.70 -1.79
N GLY A 131 -28.57 20.63 -1.40
CA GLY A 131 -28.94 21.98 -0.93
C GLY A 131 -28.78 22.20 0.59
N GLU A 132 -28.73 21.13 1.40
CA GLU A 132 -28.44 21.22 2.84
C GLU A 132 -26.92 21.21 3.14
N PHE A 133 -26.10 20.98 2.09
CA PHE A 133 -24.65 21.08 2.08
C PHE A 133 -24.15 21.68 0.76
N ARG A 134 -22.90 22.17 0.76
CA ARG A 134 -22.18 22.67 -0.40
C ARG A 134 -20.93 21.82 -0.67
N THR A 135 -20.84 21.29 -1.88
CA THR A 135 -19.66 20.62 -2.43
C THR A 135 -18.56 21.63 -2.81
N ILE A 136 -17.32 21.32 -2.46
CA ILE A 136 -16.13 22.15 -2.70
C ILE A 136 -14.98 21.24 -3.15
N GLU A 137 -14.39 21.55 -4.30
CA GLU A 137 -13.21 20.87 -4.85
C GLU A 137 -11.96 21.71 -4.59
N LYS A 138 -10.96 21.13 -3.92
CA LYS A 138 -9.66 21.77 -3.62
C LYS A 138 -8.59 20.69 -3.58
N ASP A 139 -7.39 20.95 -4.11
CA ASP A 139 -6.21 20.06 -4.03
C ASP A 139 -6.44 18.59 -4.44
N ARG A 140 -7.37 18.38 -5.39
CA ARG A 140 -7.86 17.07 -5.86
C ARG A 140 -8.55 16.20 -4.79
N LYS A 141 -9.07 16.84 -3.73
CA LYS A 141 -9.98 16.26 -2.73
C LYS A 141 -11.38 16.89 -2.89
N VAL A 142 -12.41 16.14 -2.50
CA VAL A 142 -13.80 16.62 -2.49
C VAL A 142 -14.23 16.82 -1.04
N TYR A 143 -14.67 18.04 -0.73
CA TYR A 143 -15.13 18.45 0.58
C TYR A 143 -16.61 18.82 0.57
N PHE A 144 -17.30 18.61 1.69
CA PHE A 144 -18.69 19.02 1.89
C PHE A 144 -18.80 19.90 3.14
N ARG A 145 -19.31 21.12 2.96
CA ARG A 145 -19.69 22.01 4.06
C ARG A 145 -21.19 21.93 4.31
N THR A 146 -21.60 21.55 5.52
CA THR A 146 -23.00 21.49 5.94
C THR A 146 -23.55 22.89 6.28
N SER A 147 -24.88 22.98 6.43
CA SER A 147 -25.56 24.21 6.88
C SER A 147 -25.17 24.68 8.28
N ASP A 148 -24.77 23.77 9.19
CA ASP A 148 -24.18 24.08 10.49
C ASP A 148 -22.64 24.30 10.44
N ASN A 149 -22.10 24.50 9.24
CA ASN A 149 -20.71 24.85 8.94
C ASN A 149 -19.64 23.81 9.33
N ARG A 150 -20.03 22.57 9.68
CA ARG A 150 -19.09 21.45 9.73
C ARG A 150 -18.50 21.21 8.35
N LEU A 151 -17.30 20.64 8.32
CA LEU A 151 -16.59 20.31 7.10
C LEU A 151 -16.22 18.83 7.10
N TYR A 152 -16.52 18.17 5.99
CA TYR A 152 -16.21 16.78 5.74
C TYR A 152 -15.35 16.65 4.48
N THR A 153 -14.54 15.61 4.41
CA THR A 153 -13.86 15.17 3.18
C THR A 153 -14.31 13.76 2.84
N ILE A 154 -14.37 13.43 1.55
CA ILE A 154 -14.64 12.07 1.07
C ILE A 154 -13.55 11.58 0.13
N ASP A 155 -13.26 10.29 0.16
CA ASP A 155 -12.21 9.69 -0.67
C ASP A 155 -12.44 8.21 -0.99
N THR A 156 -11.55 7.65 -1.80
CA THR A 156 -11.50 6.20 -2.12
C THR A 156 -10.04 5.75 -2.26
N TYR A 157 -9.78 4.44 -2.18
CA TYR A 157 -8.46 3.87 -2.52
C TYR A 157 -7.98 4.33 -3.90
N GLN A 158 -8.87 4.41 -4.90
CA GLN A 158 -8.52 4.84 -6.26
C GLN A 158 -8.19 6.33 -6.33
N GLY A 159 -8.93 7.18 -5.61
CA GLY A 159 -8.66 8.63 -5.51
C GLY A 159 -7.33 8.93 -4.82
N LEU A 160 -7.09 8.29 -3.67
CA LEU A 160 -5.85 8.43 -2.93
C LEU A 160 -4.64 7.87 -3.72
N THR A 161 -4.73 6.65 -4.25
CA THR A 161 -3.68 6.06 -5.12
C THR A 161 -3.34 6.98 -6.29
N ASN A 162 -4.34 7.58 -6.96
CA ASN A 162 -4.08 8.50 -8.07
C ASN A 162 -3.35 9.77 -7.62
N ARG A 163 -3.73 10.37 -6.48
CA ARG A 163 -2.99 11.53 -5.93
C ARG A 163 -1.57 11.17 -5.53
N LEU A 164 -1.37 10.07 -4.79
CA LEU A 164 -0.03 9.62 -4.37
C LEU A 164 0.87 9.36 -5.60
N SER A 165 0.38 8.64 -6.60
CA SER A 165 1.12 8.40 -7.83
C SER A 165 1.46 9.71 -8.55
N SER A 166 0.50 10.62 -8.64
CA SER A 166 0.74 11.92 -9.28
C SER A 166 1.72 12.81 -8.49
N TYR A 167 1.76 12.75 -7.16
CA TYR A 167 2.77 13.46 -6.35
C TYR A 167 4.17 12.88 -6.55
N VAL A 168 4.30 11.56 -6.72
CA VAL A 168 5.58 10.90 -7.00
C VAL A 168 6.06 11.18 -8.42
N GLU A 169 5.20 10.96 -9.42
CA GLU A 169 5.49 11.16 -10.84
C GLU A 169 5.90 12.60 -11.15
N ASN A 170 5.17 13.58 -10.60
CA ASN A 170 5.46 15.01 -10.79
C ASN A 170 6.45 15.55 -9.75
N ARG A 171 7.06 14.70 -8.92
CA ARG A 171 8.07 15.07 -7.92
C ARG A 171 7.61 16.24 -7.05
N SER A 172 6.38 16.17 -6.58
CA SER A 172 5.67 17.23 -5.86
C SER A 172 6.07 17.26 -4.39
N TYR A 173 7.32 17.65 -4.10
CA TYR A 173 7.93 17.60 -2.76
C TYR A 173 7.06 18.28 -1.68
N GLU A 174 6.53 19.48 -1.98
CA GLU A 174 5.65 20.21 -1.07
C GLU A 174 4.36 19.44 -0.78
N GLN A 175 3.70 18.91 -1.82
CA GLN A 175 2.44 18.19 -1.68
C GLN A 175 2.63 16.84 -0.98
N LEU A 176 3.77 16.17 -1.16
CA LEU A 176 4.15 15.03 -0.31
C LEU A 176 4.25 15.45 1.16
N SER A 177 4.92 16.58 1.45
CA SER A 177 5.10 17.08 2.82
C SER A 177 3.84 17.62 3.49
N GLN A 178 2.86 18.13 2.73
CA GLN A 178 1.66 18.80 3.27
C GLN A 178 0.39 17.93 3.17
N MET A 179 0.29 17.03 2.19
CA MET A 179 -0.95 16.31 1.86
C MET A 179 -0.88 14.80 2.17
N THR A 180 0.23 14.30 2.70
CA THR A 180 0.42 12.89 3.10
C THR A 180 1.08 12.78 4.48
N ASP A 181 0.76 11.73 5.22
CA ASP A 181 1.23 11.54 6.60
C ASP A 181 2.57 10.79 6.68
N GLU A 182 3.52 11.41 7.40
CA GLU A 182 4.88 10.93 7.58
C GLU A 182 4.97 9.60 8.37
N THR A 183 4.06 9.39 9.32
CA THR A 183 3.98 8.17 10.13
C THR A 183 3.42 7.01 9.33
N ILE A 184 2.43 7.27 8.46
CA ILE A 184 1.88 6.29 7.52
C ILE A 184 2.94 5.82 6.52
N TRP A 185 3.74 6.74 5.96
CA TRP A 185 4.88 6.36 5.13
C TRP A 185 5.95 5.59 5.92
N SER A 186 6.25 5.99 7.15
CA SER A 186 7.22 5.26 7.99
C SER A 186 6.78 3.82 8.29
N ALA A 187 5.48 3.59 8.51
CA ALA A 187 4.90 2.26 8.67
C ALA A 187 4.86 1.48 7.33
N THR A 188 4.51 2.14 6.23
CA THR A 188 4.55 1.59 4.86
C THR A 188 5.95 1.08 4.47
N PHE A 189 7.00 1.70 5.02
CA PHE A 189 8.38 1.31 4.79
C PHE A 189 8.98 0.38 5.88
N GLU A 190 8.23 0.00 6.92
CA GLU A 190 8.76 -0.85 7.99
C GLU A 190 9.17 -2.24 7.47
N GLY A 191 10.34 -2.71 7.90
CA GLY A 191 10.90 -4.01 7.51
C GLY A 191 11.55 -4.08 6.12
N ILE A 192 11.45 -3.04 5.28
CA ILE A 192 12.08 -3.02 3.95
C ILE A 192 13.62 -3.09 4.08
N LYS A 193 14.24 -3.90 3.22
CA LYS A 193 15.70 -4.08 3.16
C LYS A 193 16.28 -3.49 1.88
N VAL A 194 16.72 -2.23 1.95
CA VAL A 194 17.54 -1.59 0.91
C VAL A 194 19.00 -1.62 1.32
N GLU A 195 19.89 -1.99 0.40
CA GLU A 195 21.33 -1.91 0.61
C GLU A 195 21.77 -0.46 0.93
N LYS A 196 22.79 -0.29 1.78
CA LYS A 196 23.24 1.04 2.21
C LYS A 196 23.68 1.91 1.02
N GLN A 197 24.48 1.35 0.10
CA GLN A 197 25.04 2.13 -1.01
C GLN A 197 23.94 2.54 -2.00
N SER A 198 23.07 1.62 -2.39
CA SER A 198 21.94 1.87 -3.29
C SER A 198 20.99 2.96 -2.78
N LEU A 199 20.64 2.94 -1.49
CA LEU A 199 19.78 3.99 -0.92
C LEU A 199 20.47 5.36 -0.87
N LEU A 200 21.77 5.41 -0.52
CA LEU A 200 22.53 6.66 -0.49
C LEU A 200 22.66 7.27 -1.88
N ALA A 201 22.96 6.46 -2.90
CA ALA A 201 23.01 6.90 -4.29
C ALA A 201 21.66 7.45 -4.77
N LYS A 202 20.54 6.84 -4.36
CA LYS A 202 19.20 7.34 -4.66
C LYS A 202 18.88 8.65 -3.94
N LEU A 203 19.17 8.76 -2.64
CA LEU A 203 18.98 10.01 -1.90
C LEU A 203 19.82 11.16 -2.46
N GLN A 204 21.06 10.89 -2.89
CA GLN A 204 21.90 11.88 -3.56
C GLN A 204 21.32 12.28 -4.92
N GLN A 205 20.86 11.32 -5.72
CA GLN A 205 20.18 11.59 -7.00
C GLN A 205 18.93 12.47 -6.80
N GLU A 206 18.08 12.13 -5.83
CA GLU A 206 16.86 12.89 -5.52
C GLU A 206 17.15 14.29 -4.98
N LEU A 207 18.20 14.47 -4.16
CA LEU A 207 18.63 15.77 -3.65
C LEU A 207 19.10 16.72 -4.76
N GLU A 208 19.92 16.24 -5.71
CA GLU A 208 20.37 17.08 -6.82
C GLU A 208 19.22 17.41 -7.78
N ILE A 209 18.26 16.49 -7.98
CA ILE A 209 17.03 16.79 -8.75
C ILE A 209 16.19 17.85 -8.03
N PHE A 210 16.00 17.74 -6.71
CA PHE A 210 15.29 18.75 -5.91
C PHE A 210 15.92 20.14 -6.07
N ARG A 211 17.25 20.27 -5.95
CA ARG A 211 17.96 21.54 -6.18
C ARG A 211 17.74 22.13 -7.56
N GLN A 212 17.63 21.31 -8.61
CA GLN A 212 17.38 21.77 -9.98
C GLN A 212 15.95 22.29 -10.20
N HIS A 213 14.99 21.92 -9.34
CA HIS A 213 13.59 22.37 -9.42
C HIS A 213 13.30 23.63 -8.58
N LEU A 214 14.25 24.07 -7.75
CA LEU A 214 14.10 25.23 -6.90
C LEU A 214 14.43 26.53 -7.67
N PRO A 215 13.65 27.61 -7.50
CA PRO A 215 13.99 28.93 -8.06
C PRO A 215 15.39 29.39 -7.63
N LEU A 216 16.14 30.05 -8.52
CA LEU A 216 17.51 30.54 -8.23
C LEU A 216 17.62 31.38 -6.95
N GLU A 217 16.57 32.15 -6.65
CA GLU A 217 16.44 32.96 -5.43
C GLU A 217 16.29 32.09 -4.17
N GLU A 218 15.58 30.96 -4.27
CA GLU A 218 15.38 29.98 -3.21
C GLU A 218 16.62 29.09 -3.02
N VAL A 219 17.28 28.68 -4.11
CA VAL A 219 18.57 27.96 -4.08
C VAL A 219 19.58 28.72 -3.20
N SER A 220 19.62 30.05 -3.27
CA SER A 220 20.48 30.85 -2.38
C SER A 220 20.20 30.66 -0.89
N LYS A 221 18.94 30.45 -0.49
CA LYS A 221 18.50 30.25 0.90
C LYS A 221 18.94 28.88 1.43
N ILE A 222 19.03 27.87 0.56
CA ILE A 222 19.35 26.47 0.90
C ILE A 222 20.73 25.99 0.39
N ASN A 223 21.55 26.87 -0.19
CA ASN A 223 22.98 26.62 -0.47
C ASN A 223 23.79 26.29 0.81
N HIS A 224 23.27 26.57 2.00
CA HIS A 224 23.86 26.13 3.27
C HIS A 224 23.63 24.62 3.56
N LEU A 225 22.73 23.97 2.82
CA LEU A 225 22.55 22.52 2.78
C LEU A 225 23.59 21.91 1.84
N ASP A 226 24.86 22.00 2.24
CA ASP A 226 25.98 21.28 1.64
C ASP A 226 25.60 19.79 1.43
N PRO A 227 25.71 19.24 0.20
CA PRO A 227 25.35 17.85 -0.06
C PRO A 227 26.18 16.86 0.76
N GLN A 228 27.45 17.16 1.05
CA GLN A 228 28.28 16.31 1.89
C GLN A 228 27.74 16.31 3.33
N LYS A 229 27.47 17.49 3.89
CA LYS A 229 26.84 17.62 5.22
C LYS A 229 25.46 16.96 5.32
N PHE A 230 24.64 17.00 4.26
CA PHE A 230 23.38 16.24 4.18
C PHE A 230 23.62 14.73 4.23
N LEU A 231 24.56 14.23 3.43
CA LEU A 231 24.91 12.81 3.38
C LEU A 231 25.57 12.33 4.68
N ASP A 232 26.38 13.16 5.35
CA ASP A 232 27.03 12.85 6.62
C ASP A 232 26.02 12.82 7.78
N ASN A 233 25.07 13.77 7.79
CA ASN A 233 23.90 13.75 8.67
C ASN A 233 23.08 12.46 8.47
N PHE A 234 22.72 12.12 7.23
CA PHE A 234 21.94 10.92 6.94
C PHE A 234 22.71 9.62 7.23
N ASN A 235 24.04 9.60 7.01
CA ASN A 235 24.90 8.50 7.42
C ASN A 235 24.91 8.32 8.93
N SER A 236 25.00 9.41 9.69
CA SER A 236 25.00 9.41 11.15
C SER A 236 23.68 8.88 11.70
N PHE A 237 22.55 9.37 11.16
CA PHE A 237 21.21 8.83 11.37
C PHE A 237 21.10 7.33 11.05
N LYS A 238 21.76 6.85 9.98
CA LYS A 238 21.76 5.43 9.62
C LYS A 238 22.74 4.56 10.43
N THR A 239 23.51 5.11 11.37
CA THR A 239 24.32 4.33 12.34
C THR A 239 23.55 3.93 13.59
N SER A 240 22.51 4.68 13.97
CA SER A 240 21.57 4.34 15.06
C SER A 240 20.37 3.48 14.59
N TYR A 241 20.40 3.05 13.33
CA TYR A 241 19.31 2.41 12.60
C TYR A 241 19.32 0.88 12.78
N GLN A 242 18.54 0.38 13.73
CA GLN A 242 18.23 -1.07 13.82
C GLN A 242 16.95 -1.47 13.03
N GLY A 243 16.52 -0.62 12.09
CA GLY A 243 15.40 -0.89 11.18
C GLY A 243 14.72 0.40 10.71
N ILE A 244 13.93 0.30 9.64
CA ILE A 244 13.00 1.37 9.25
C ILE A 244 11.83 1.34 10.24
N LYS A 245 11.93 2.15 11.29
CA LYS A 245 10.81 2.42 12.20
C LYS A 245 10.63 3.90 12.53
N PHE A 246 11.66 4.69 12.23
CA PHE A 246 11.80 6.12 12.58
C PHE A 246 12.51 6.88 11.46
N CYS A 247 12.24 6.54 10.20
CA CYS A 247 12.97 7.02 9.01
C CYS A 247 12.98 8.55 8.83
N THR A 248 12.07 9.23 9.52
CA THR A 248 11.74 10.65 9.40
C THR A 248 11.73 11.39 10.74
N SER A 249 11.42 10.70 11.84
CA SER A 249 11.22 11.34 13.16
C SER A 249 12.50 11.73 13.87
N SER A 250 13.63 11.09 13.56
CA SER A 250 14.97 11.47 14.08
C SER A 250 15.77 12.26 13.05
N ALA A 251 15.08 13.02 12.19
CA ALA A 251 15.68 13.95 11.25
C ALA A 251 16.72 14.86 11.93
N CYS A 252 17.78 15.18 11.17
CA CYS A 252 18.92 15.94 11.66
C CYS A 252 18.60 17.44 11.79
N SER A 253 19.62 18.30 11.90
CA SER A 253 19.51 19.77 11.85
C SER A 253 19.17 20.32 10.44
N LEU A 254 18.28 19.63 9.74
CA LEU A 254 17.68 19.92 8.44
C LEU A 254 16.18 20.15 8.64
N ASP A 255 15.54 20.92 7.77
CA ASP A 255 14.09 21.06 7.82
C ASP A 255 13.42 19.71 7.48
N ARG A 256 12.55 19.26 8.39
CA ARG A 256 11.81 17.99 8.29
C ARG A 256 10.91 17.94 7.05
N SER A 257 10.38 19.10 6.63
CA SER A 257 9.56 19.24 5.42
C SER A 257 10.28 18.91 4.12
N ILE A 258 11.63 19.04 4.10
CA ILE A 258 12.46 18.73 2.93
C ILE A 258 12.93 17.27 2.96
N LEU A 259 13.34 16.78 4.14
CA LEU A 259 13.92 15.43 4.26
C LEU A 259 12.90 14.31 3.99
N PHE A 260 11.67 14.45 4.50
CA PHE A 260 10.63 13.43 4.38
C PHE A 260 10.27 13.11 2.91
N PRO A 261 9.92 14.08 2.04
CA PRO A 261 9.65 13.83 0.62
C PRO A 261 10.83 13.20 -0.13
N LEU A 262 12.07 13.61 0.16
CA LEU A 262 13.28 13.03 -0.43
C LEU A 262 13.42 11.53 -0.09
N VAL A 263 13.11 11.14 1.14
CA VAL A 263 13.13 9.73 1.60
C VAL A 263 12.01 8.93 0.94
N VAL A 264 10.79 9.48 0.86
CA VAL A 264 9.66 8.83 0.16
C VAL A 264 9.99 8.56 -1.30
N LEU A 265 10.40 9.58 -2.05
CA LEU A 265 10.77 9.44 -3.47
C LEU A 265 11.92 8.46 -3.68
N SER A 266 12.96 8.52 -2.82
CA SER A 266 14.11 7.60 -2.91
C SER A 266 13.74 6.14 -2.69
N LEU A 267 12.87 5.86 -1.70
CA LEU A 267 12.44 4.49 -1.38
C LEU A 267 11.45 3.95 -2.41
N ILE A 268 10.52 4.78 -2.90
CA ILE A 268 9.61 4.41 -3.98
C ILE A 268 10.40 4.09 -5.26
N ASN A 269 11.39 4.91 -5.60
CA ASN A 269 12.28 4.71 -6.76
C ASN A 269 13.30 3.55 -6.58
N CYS A 270 13.18 2.74 -5.51
CA CYS A 270 13.90 1.46 -5.33
C CYS A 270 13.05 0.21 -5.59
N PHE A 271 11.71 0.32 -5.69
CA PHE A 271 10.81 -0.84 -5.83
C PHE A 271 9.64 -0.53 -6.78
N ASN A 272 8.58 -1.34 -6.75
CA ASN A 272 7.32 -1.06 -7.46
C ASN A 272 6.46 -0.07 -6.64
N PRO A 273 6.17 1.15 -7.14
CA PRO A 273 5.41 2.17 -6.40
C PRO A 273 3.99 1.73 -6.00
N ALA A 274 3.32 0.91 -6.82
CA ALA A 274 1.93 0.53 -6.61
C ALA A 274 1.71 -0.20 -5.27
N ILE A 275 2.69 -1.00 -4.85
CA ILE A 275 2.67 -1.74 -3.57
C ILE A 275 2.64 -0.76 -2.39
N PHE A 276 3.38 0.34 -2.48
CA PHE A 276 3.42 1.35 -1.40
C PHE A 276 2.16 2.21 -1.37
N TYR A 277 1.53 2.50 -2.51
CA TYR A 277 0.24 3.19 -2.53
C TYR A 277 -0.87 2.32 -1.92
N GLU A 278 -0.87 1.01 -2.19
CA GLU A 278 -1.81 0.06 -1.59
C GLU A 278 -1.64 -0.01 -0.07
N TYR A 279 -0.41 -0.13 0.44
CA TYR A 279 -0.14 -0.09 1.89
C TYR A 279 -0.45 1.27 2.53
N TYR A 280 -0.13 2.39 1.89
CA TYR A 280 -0.48 3.72 2.41
C TYR A 280 -2.01 3.85 2.55
N CYS A 281 -2.78 3.49 1.51
CA CYS A 281 -4.24 3.53 1.55
C CYS A 281 -4.81 2.60 2.63
N ALA A 282 -4.24 1.41 2.79
CA ALA A 282 -4.66 0.45 3.80
C ALA A 282 -4.45 0.95 5.24
N ILE A 283 -3.38 1.71 5.49
CA ILE A 283 -3.10 2.31 6.80
C ILE A 283 -3.97 3.56 7.02
N GLU A 284 -4.00 4.49 6.07
CA GLU A 284 -4.81 5.72 6.12
C GLU A 284 -6.28 5.41 6.43
N PHE A 285 -6.92 4.56 5.61
CA PHE A 285 -8.32 4.19 5.78
C PHE A 285 -8.59 3.14 6.87
N SER A 286 -7.58 2.79 7.69
CA SER A 286 -7.75 2.02 8.93
C SER A 286 -7.80 2.88 10.20
N GLY A 287 -7.52 4.19 10.09
CA GLY A 287 -7.60 5.11 11.21
C GLY A 287 -9.04 5.38 11.67
N GLU A 288 -9.25 5.50 12.98
CA GLU A 288 -10.57 5.66 13.63
C GLU A 288 -11.38 6.89 13.17
N GLU A 289 -10.75 7.84 12.48
CA GLU A 289 -11.41 9.02 11.91
C GLU A 289 -12.28 8.71 10.66
N TRP A 290 -11.96 7.65 9.92
CA TRP A 290 -12.54 7.36 8.60
C TRP A 290 -13.71 6.35 8.70
N GLU A 291 -14.90 6.77 8.28
CA GLU A 291 -16.06 5.88 8.17
C GLU A 291 -16.24 5.39 6.72
N GLY A 292 -16.22 4.07 6.52
CA GLY A 292 -16.34 3.41 5.22
C GLY A 292 -17.79 3.10 4.84
N ILE A 293 -18.24 3.59 3.68
CA ILE A 293 -19.62 3.47 3.19
C ILE A 293 -19.67 2.92 1.75
N VAL A 294 -20.76 2.24 1.42
CA VAL A 294 -21.10 1.75 0.07
C VAL A 294 -22.47 2.29 -0.32
N THR A 295 -22.65 2.74 -1.55
CA THR A 295 -23.92 3.25 -2.11
C THR A 295 -24.67 2.17 -2.89
N ASP A 296 -26.01 2.24 -2.93
CA ASP A 296 -26.85 1.23 -3.61
C ASP A 296 -26.47 1.04 -5.09
N GLU A 297 -26.12 2.14 -5.78
CA GLU A 297 -25.63 2.14 -7.17
C GLU A 297 -24.30 1.38 -7.38
N ASN A 298 -23.61 1.03 -6.29
CA ASN A 298 -22.38 0.24 -6.28
C ASN A 298 -22.56 -1.16 -5.65
N GLU A 299 -23.76 -1.60 -5.26
CA GLU A 299 -23.99 -2.93 -4.62
C GLU A 299 -23.91 -4.14 -5.59
N GLY A 300 -23.05 -4.06 -6.61
CA GLY A 300 -22.68 -5.21 -7.44
C GLY A 300 -21.73 -6.18 -6.71
N GLU A 301 -21.20 -7.18 -7.42
CA GLU A 301 -20.22 -8.13 -6.84
C GLU A 301 -18.92 -7.47 -6.35
N HIS A 302 -18.73 -6.21 -6.75
CA HIS A 302 -17.60 -5.32 -6.65
C HIS A 302 -18.10 -3.91 -6.22
N PRO A 303 -18.16 -3.58 -4.91
CA PRO A 303 -18.56 -2.25 -4.47
C PRO A 303 -17.38 -1.27 -4.36
N THR A 304 -17.56 -0.05 -4.87
CA THR A 304 -16.69 1.09 -4.55
C THR A 304 -16.97 1.54 -3.12
N VAL A 305 -15.99 1.37 -2.23
CA VAL A 305 -16.05 1.88 -0.85
C VAL A 305 -15.55 3.32 -0.82
N PHE A 306 -16.40 4.22 -0.35
CA PHE A 306 -16.05 5.61 -0.06
C PHE A 306 -15.71 5.72 1.43
N PHE A 307 -14.74 6.57 1.77
CA PHE A 307 -14.34 6.86 3.13
C PHE A 307 -14.65 8.32 3.42
N VAL A 308 -15.41 8.60 4.48
CA VAL A 308 -15.76 9.97 4.90
C VAL A 308 -15.12 10.25 6.25
N LYS A 309 -14.56 11.45 6.43
CA LYS A 309 -14.22 11.97 7.77
C LYS A 309 -14.55 13.45 7.94
N THR A 310 -14.71 13.86 9.19
CA THR A 310 -14.80 15.29 9.56
C THR A 310 -13.38 15.89 9.49
N VAL A 311 -13.25 17.15 9.09
CA VAL A 311 -11.98 17.89 9.06
C VAL A 311 -12.19 19.32 9.59
N GLU A 312 -11.15 19.91 10.19
CA GLU A 312 -11.27 21.25 10.79
C GLU A 312 -11.16 22.39 9.76
N GLN A 313 -10.28 22.24 8.75
CA GLN A 313 -9.94 23.28 7.76
C GLN A 313 -9.65 22.66 6.37
N TYR A 314 -9.36 23.50 5.36
CA TYR A 314 -9.15 23.12 3.95
C TYR A 314 -7.68 23.09 3.51
#